data_AF-A0A7S3C7S6-F1
#
_entry.id   AF-A0A7S3C7S6-F1
#
_cell.length_a   1.000
_cell.length_b   1.000
_cell.length_c   1.000
_cell.angle_alpha   90.00
_cell.angle_beta   90.00
_cell.angle_gamma   90.00
#
_symmetry.space_group_name_H-M   'P 1'
#
loop_
_entity.id
_entity.type
_entity.pdbx_description
1 polymer ?
#
loop_
_entity_poly.entity_id
_entity_poly.type
_entity_poly.pdbx_seq_one_letter_code
_entity_poly.pdbx_strand_id
1 'polypeptide(L)'
;MAKMAFEEMDDATTFRMMAAIFATMGSALLLSSRLLTKTKRRAKRPAGVASNVSKREGERWSLGLAALWISAVVVVIVTQAYEWWGSSGYMAIGLFCALPYVSLPYLMPSAQESEIPWRERYITKANVWVAIFSFIGNYWYTHYFYRVLKAKYTFEAYRLNDVPLCLYLMTHAYFMFYHALSNWVIRLIRDTYKEDACRRVFEWATIVAMSYATA
;
A
#
# COMPACT_ATOMS: atom_id res chain seq x y z
N MET A 1 21.70 20.09 31.66
CA MET A 1 22.33 18.85 31.15
C MET A 1 21.37 17.69 31.48
N ALA A 2 20.39 17.43 30.63
CA ALA A 2 19.44 16.34 30.81
C ALA A 2 19.70 15.30 29.72
N LYS A 3 20.56 14.32 30.01
CA LYS A 3 20.63 13.06 29.26
C LYS A 3 19.36 12.30 29.62
N MET A 4 18.29 12.47 28.85
CA MET A 4 17.26 11.43 28.78
C MET A 4 17.93 10.21 28.14
N ALA A 5 18.16 9.19 28.95
CA ALA A 5 18.53 7.87 28.49
C ALA A 5 17.34 7.29 27.72
N PHE A 6 17.34 7.47 26.40
CA PHE A 6 16.74 6.47 25.54
C PHE A 6 17.68 5.27 25.62
N GLU A 7 17.32 4.27 26.41
CA GLU A 7 17.87 2.93 26.29
C GLU A 7 17.67 2.52 24.82
N GLU A 8 18.77 2.38 24.07
CA GLU A 8 18.73 1.76 22.75
C GLU A 8 18.21 0.35 22.94
N MET A 9 16.92 0.17 22.68
CA MET A 9 16.26 -1.10 22.74
C MET A 9 16.85 -1.98 21.64
N ASP A 10 17.50 -3.07 22.05
CA ASP A 10 18.14 -4.05 21.16
C ASP A 10 17.25 -4.41 19.97
N ASP A 11 17.84 -4.52 18.77
CA ASP A 11 17.14 -4.76 17.51
C ASP A 11 16.25 -6.00 17.59
N ALA A 12 16.71 -7.05 18.30
CA ALA A 12 15.93 -8.26 18.50
C ALA A 12 14.70 -8.03 19.39
N THR A 13 14.80 -7.15 20.38
CA THR A 13 13.67 -6.77 21.24
C THR A 13 12.65 -5.95 20.46
N THR A 14 13.12 -4.97 19.68
CA THR A 14 12.27 -4.17 18.77
C THR A 14 11.52 -5.06 17.78
N PHE A 15 12.22 -5.98 17.13
CA PHE A 15 11.63 -6.94 16.19
C PHE A 15 10.55 -7.81 16.86
N ARG A 16 10.85 -8.37 18.05
CA ARG A 16 9.89 -9.20 18.79
C ARG A 16 8.63 -8.44 19.18
N MET A 17 8.75 -7.18 19.61
CA MET A 17 7.60 -6.35 19.95
C MET A 17 6.74 -6.04 18.73
N MET A 18 7.36 -5.63 17.61
CA MET A 18 6.62 -5.38 16.37
C MET A 18 5.89 -6.64 15.89
N ALA A 19 6.58 -7.79 15.89
CA ALA A 19 5.98 -9.08 15.55
C ALA A 19 4.80 -9.42 16.47
N ALA A 20 4.93 -9.18 17.78
CA ALA A 20 3.84 -9.38 18.74
C ALA A 20 2.65 -8.46 18.48
N ILE A 21 2.87 -7.18 18.15
CA ILE A 21 1.78 -6.24 17.80
C ILE A 21 1.02 -6.73 16.56
N PHE A 22 1.73 -7.09 15.49
CA PHE A 22 1.07 -7.60 14.28
C PHE A 22 0.36 -8.93 14.50
N ALA A 23 0.97 -9.85 15.25
CA ALA A 23 0.39 -11.14 15.58
C ALA A 23 -0.88 -11.00 16.44
N THR A 24 -0.85 -10.12 17.45
CA THR A 24 -2.01 -9.87 18.32
C THR A 24 -3.14 -9.19 17.55
N MET A 25 -2.83 -8.16 16.75
CA MET A 25 -3.81 -7.48 15.90
C MET A 25 -4.46 -8.45 14.90
N GLY A 26 -3.65 -9.26 14.20
CA GLY A 26 -4.14 -10.29 13.28
C GLY A 26 -4.99 -11.35 13.98
N SER A 27 -4.56 -11.84 15.15
CA SER A 27 -5.30 -12.82 15.94
C SER A 27 -6.63 -12.26 16.44
N ALA A 28 -6.65 -11.01 16.89
CA ALA A 28 -7.88 -10.34 17.34
C ALA A 28 -8.90 -10.20 16.19
N LEU A 29 -8.45 -9.82 14.99
CA LEU A 29 -9.31 -9.79 13.80
C LEU A 29 -9.80 -11.20 13.42
N LEU A 30 -8.94 -12.20 13.42
CA LEU A 30 -9.35 -13.58 13.10
C LEU A 30 -10.36 -14.13 14.11
N LEU A 31 -10.15 -13.90 15.41
CA LEU A 31 -11.07 -14.37 16.45
C LEU A 31 -12.40 -13.62 16.40
N SER A 32 -12.38 -12.29 16.27
CA SER A 32 -13.61 -11.50 16.15
C SER A 32 -14.42 -11.84 14.90
N SER A 33 -13.75 -12.26 13.81
CA SER A 33 -14.44 -12.72 12.58
C SER A 33 -15.36 -13.94 12.81
N ARG A 34 -15.11 -14.73 13.86
CA ARG A 34 -15.94 -15.90 14.23
C ARG A 34 -17.29 -15.51 14.84
N LEU A 35 -17.40 -14.29 15.37
CA LEU A 35 -18.63 -13.75 15.93
C LEU A 35 -19.58 -13.23 14.85
N LEU A 36 -19.14 -13.18 13.59
CA LEU A 36 -19.89 -12.60 12.49
C LEU A 36 -20.80 -13.61 11.81
N THR A 37 -22.00 -13.16 11.46
CA THR A 37 -22.96 -13.97 10.70
C THR A 37 -22.62 -13.92 9.22
N LYS A 38 -22.42 -15.08 8.59
CA LYS A 38 -22.16 -15.15 7.14
C LYS A 38 -23.42 -14.83 6.32
N THR A 39 -23.21 -14.18 5.17
CA THR A 39 -24.26 -13.91 4.19
C THR A 39 -24.72 -15.21 3.52
N LYS A 40 -26.03 -15.47 3.50
CA LYS A 40 -26.61 -16.65 2.80
C LYS A 40 -26.62 -16.51 1.28
N ARG A 41 -26.60 -15.26 0.78
CA ARG A 41 -26.66 -14.96 -0.66
C ARG A 41 -25.29 -15.15 -1.29
N ARG A 42 -25.16 -16.15 -2.16
CA ARG A 42 -23.96 -16.34 -2.98
C ARG A 42 -23.95 -15.29 -4.10
N ALA A 43 -22.98 -14.38 -4.10
CA ALA A 43 -22.81 -13.41 -5.17
C ALA A 43 -22.40 -14.12 -6.47
N LYS A 44 -22.79 -13.57 -7.63
CA LYS A 44 -22.40 -14.09 -8.96
C LYS A 44 -20.90 -13.91 -9.25
N ARG A 45 -20.22 -13.08 -8.46
CA ARG A 45 -18.78 -12.80 -8.52
C ARG A 45 -18.07 -13.32 -7.26
N PRO A 46 -16.76 -13.64 -7.33
CA PRO A 46 -15.96 -13.93 -6.14
C PRO A 46 -16.01 -12.76 -5.15
N ALA A 47 -15.97 -13.07 -3.85
CA ALA A 47 -16.01 -12.06 -2.80
C ALA A 47 -14.78 -11.12 -2.88
N GLY A 48 -14.98 -9.84 -2.56
CA GLY A 48 -13.93 -8.81 -2.61
C GLY A 48 -13.66 -8.20 -3.98
N VAL A 49 -14.04 -8.88 -5.08
CA VAL A 49 -13.82 -8.42 -6.46
C VAL A 49 -14.85 -7.35 -6.86
N ALA A 50 -14.48 -6.23 -7.49
CA ALA A 50 -15.46 -5.21 -7.87
C ALA A 50 -16.60 -5.72 -8.80
N SER A 51 -17.81 -5.19 -8.62
CA SER A 51 -18.93 -5.39 -9.56
C SER A 51 -18.74 -4.58 -10.85
N ASN A 52 -18.34 -3.32 -10.72
CA ASN A 52 -17.99 -2.46 -11.85
C ASN A 52 -16.76 -3.02 -12.57
N VAL A 53 -16.86 -3.18 -13.89
CA VAL A 53 -15.81 -3.78 -14.73
C VAL A 53 -14.52 -2.98 -14.66
N SER A 54 -14.60 -1.66 -14.84
CA SER A 54 -13.43 -0.78 -14.83
C SER A 54 -12.70 -0.81 -13.50
N LYS A 55 -13.44 -0.77 -12.39
CA LYS A 55 -12.86 -0.89 -11.05
C LYS A 55 -12.18 -2.25 -10.85
N ARG A 56 -12.82 -3.33 -11.29
CA ARG A 56 -12.28 -4.70 -11.18
C ARG A 56 -10.97 -4.84 -11.95
N GLU A 57 -10.91 -4.31 -13.16
CA GLU A 57 -9.72 -4.40 -13.99
C GLU A 57 -8.58 -3.54 -13.45
N GLY A 58 -8.87 -2.31 -13.03
CA GLY A 58 -7.86 -1.46 -12.41
C GLY A 58 -7.26 -2.08 -11.14
N GLU A 59 -8.08 -2.71 -10.29
CA GLU A 59 -7.57 -3.43 -9.12
C GLU A 59 -6.75 -4.68 -9.47
N ARG A 60 -7.15 -5.41 -10.52
CA ARG A 60 -6.36 -6.55 -11.02
C ARG A 60 -4.98 -6.08 -11.48
N TRP A 61 -4.91 -5.00 -12.25
CA TRP A 61 -3.62 -4.39 -12.63
C TRP A 61 -2.85 -3.97 -11.38
N SER A 62 -3.48 -3.24 -10.46
CA SER A 62 -2.78 -2.72 -9.29
C SER A 62 -2.18 -3.81 -8.40
N LEU A 63 -2.91 -4.90 -8.17
CA LEU A 63 -2.44 -6.04 -7.36
C LEU A 63 -1.43 -6.90 -8.11
N GLY A 64 -1.60 -7.10 -9.43
CA GLY A 64 -0.64 -7.84 -10.25
C GLY A 64 0.70 -7.13 -10.35
N LEU A 65 0.69 -5.81 -10.57
CA LEU A 65 1.89 -4.98 -10.55
C LEU A 65 2.50 -4.90 -9.16
N ALA A 66 1.67 -4.95 -8.11
CA ALA A 66 2.16 -5.03 -6.74
C ALA A 66 3.00 -6.27 -6.50
N ALA A 67 2.51 -7.44 -6.90
CA ALA A 67 3.29 -8.67 -6.80
C ALA A 67 4.64 -8.54 -7.52
N LEU A 68 4.66 -7.96 -8.73
CA LEU A 68 5.88 -7.77 -9.51
C LEU A 68 6.91 -6.90 -8.79
N TRP A 69 6.53 -5.69 -8.34
CA TRP A 69 7.49 -4.79 -7.72
C TRP A 69 7.88 -5.23 -6.30
N ILE A 70 6.98 -5.85 -5.54
CA ILE A 70 7.29 -6.43 -4.23
C ILE A 70 8.35 -7.53 -4.40
N SER A 71 8.16 -8.43 -5.37
CA SER A 71 9.16 -9.46 -5.66
C SER A 71 10.52 -8.85 -6.05
N ALA A 72 10.53 -7.79 -6.87
CA ALA A 72 11.76 -7.10 -7.23
C ALA A 72 12.46 -6.48 -6.00
N VAL A 73 11.72 -5.81 -5.12
CA VAL A 73 12.26 -5.23 -3.88
C VAL A 73 12.79 -6.32 -2.95
N VAL A 74 12.10 -7.46 -2.82
CA VAL A 74 12.58 -8.61 -2.04
C VAL A 74 13.92 -9.11 -2.59
N VAL A 75 14.05 -9.26 -3.90
CA VAL A 75 15.33 -9.66 -4.53
C VAL A 75 16.43 -8.63 -4.24
N VAL A 76 16.14 -7.33 -4.37
CA VAL A 76 17.10 -6.25 -4.08
C VAL A 76 17.56 -6.28 -2.63
N ILE A 77 16.66 -6.53 -1.68
CA ILE A 77 16.98 -6.63 -0.25
C ILE A 77 17.85 -7.87 0.02
N VAL A 78 17.42 -9.05 -0.46
CA VAL A 78 18.14 -10.32 -0.23
C VAL A 78 19.55 -10.31 -0.83
N THR A 79 19.71 -9.66 -1.98
CA THR A 79 21.01 -9.55 -2.65
C THR A 79 21.84 -8.36 -2.17
N GLN A 80 21.27 -7.49 -1.33
CA GLN A 80 21.86 -6.21 -0.94
C GLN A 80 22.32 -5.35 -2.13
N ALA A 81 21.68 -5.50 -3.29
CA ALA A 81 22.10 -4.83 -4.52
C ALA A 81 22.11 -3.30 -4.38
N TYR A 82 21.25 -2.76 -3.51
CA TYR A 82 21.14 -1.34 -3.21
C TYR A 82 22.44 -0.72 -2.65
N GLU A 83 23.34 -1.50 -2.04
CA GLU A 83 24.61 -0.99 -1.50
C GLU A 83 25.58 -0.52 -2.59
N TRP A 84 25.38 -1.02 -3.81
CA TRP A 84 26.23 -0.74 -4.97
C TRP A 84 25.61 0.31 -5.90
N TRP A 85 24.48 0.89 -5.53
CA TRP A 85 23.74 1.83 -6.35
C TRP A 85 24.09 3.27 -6.02
N GLY A 86 24.38 4.07 -7.05
CA GLY A 86 24.34 5.53 -6.96
C GLY A 86 22.93 6.07 -7.21
N SER A 87 22.81 7.40 -7.33
CA SER A 87 21.52 8.08 -7.55
C SER A 87 20.66 7.49 -8.67
N SER A 88 21.29 7.06 -9.77
CA SER A 88 20.59 6.48 -10.93
C SER A 88 19.99 5.10 -10.66
N GLY A 89 20.64 4.26 -9.84
CA GLY A 89 20.13 2.93 -9.50
C GLY A 89 18.85 3.02 -8.66
N TYR A 90 18.85 3.92 -7.67
CA TYR A 90 17.66 4.23 -6.89
C TYR A 90 16.53 4.84 -7.73
N MET A 91 16.86 5.72 -8.68
CA MET A 91 15.86 6.23 -9.61
C MET A 91 15.27 5.12 -10.48
N ALA A 92 16.11 4.22 -10.99
CA ALA A 92 15.69 3.12 -11.85
C ALA A 92 14.71 2.17 -11.13
N ILE A 93 14.98 1.79 -9.87
CA ILE A 93 14.02 0.96 -9.12
C ILE A 93 12.72 1.71 -8.86
N GLY A 94 12.78 3.01 -8.54
CA GLY A 94 11.58 3.83 -8.34
C GLY A 94 10.71 3.87 -9.60
N LEU A 95 11.34 4.11 -10.76
CA LEU A 95 10.66 4.10 -12.06
C LEU A 95 10.11 2.72 -12.40
N PHE A 96 10.87 1.65 -12.17
CA PHE A 96 10.40 0.28 -12.37
C PHE A 96 9.15 -0.03 -11.55
N CYS A 97 9.08 0.44 -10.31
CA CYS A 97 7.91 0.24 -9.45
C CYS A 97 6.71 1.08 -9.90
N ALA A 98 6.92 2.34 -10.31
CA ALA A 98 5.84 3.30 -10.57
C ALA A 98 5.33 3.32 -12.02
N LEU A 99 6.24 3.30 -13.00
CA LEU A 99 5.89 3.45 -14.42
C LEU A 99 4.90 2.39 -14.93
N PRO A 100 4.97 1.12 -14.52
CA PRO A 100 4.00 0.12 -14.97
C PRO A 100 2.55 0.49 -14.64
N TYR A 101 2.30 1.16 -13.50
CA TYR A 101 0.94 1.57 -13.11
C TYR A 101 0.33 2.63 -14.02
N VAL A 102 1.17 3.47 -14.64
CA VAL A 102 0.74 4.57 -15.52
C VAL A 102 0.84 4.23 -17.01
N SER A 103 1.43 3.09 -17.37
CA SER A 103 1.64 2.70 -18.77
C SER A 103 0.89 1.42 -19.14
N LEU A 104 1.11 0.31 -18.43
CA LEU A 104 0.59 -1.01 -18.82
C LEU A 104 -0.94 -1.08 -18.90
N PRO A 105 -1.73 -0.49 -17.99
CA PRO A 105 -3.19 -0.50 -18.12
C PRO A 105 -3.72 0.21 -19.36
N TYR A 106 -2.92 1.09 -19.99
CA TYR A 106 -3.29 1.80 -21.21
C TYR A 106 -2.74 1.15 -22.47
N LEU A 107 -1.59 0.48 -22.37
CA LEU A 107 -0.99 -0.27 -23.47
C LEU A 107 -1.69 -1.61 -23.69
N MET A 108 -2.23 -2.21 -22.63
CA MET A 108 -2.87 -3.53 -22.67
C MET A 108 -4.26 -3.51 -22.00
N PRO A 109 -5.20 -2.65 -22.42
CA PRO A 109 -6.54 -2.66 -21.87
C PRO A 109 -7.30 -3.92 -22.31
N SER A 110 -8.22 -4.42 -21.48
CA SER A 110 -9.17 -5.42 -21.94
C SER A 110 -10.10 -4.85 -23.02
N ALA A 111 -10.81 -5.74 -23.73
CA ALA A 111 -11.82 -5.34 -24.69
C ALA A 111 -12.88 -4.39 -24.07
N GLN A 112 -13.28 -4.67 -22.82
CA GLN A 112 -14.31 -3.88 -22.12
C GLN A 112 -13.77 -2.51 -21.66
N GLU A 113 -12.51 -2.43 -21.23
CA GLU A 113 -11.88 -1.14 -20.89
C GLU A 113 -11.57 -0.30 -22.13
N SER A 114 -11.33 -0.94 -23.27
CA SER A 114 -11.03 -0.26 -24.54
C SER A 114 -12.21 0.59 -25.02
N GLU A 115 -13.44 0.21 -24.68
CA GLU A 115 -14.66 0.96 -24.98
C GLU A 115 -14.83 2.22 -24.11
N ILE A 116 -14.11 2.31 -22.98
CA ILE A 116 -14.21 3.43 -22.04
C ILE A 116 -13.11 4.45 -22.35
N PRO A 117 -13.45 5.74 -22.56
CA PRO A 117 -12.46 6.80 -22.73
C PRO A 117 -11.44 6.78 -21.59
N TRP A 118 -10.14 6.89 -21.91
CA TRP A 118 -9.08 6.69 -20.94
C TRP A 118 -9.19 7.59 -19.70
N ARG A 119 -9.73 8.80 -19.82
CA ARG A 119 -9.94 9.74 -18.69
C ARG A 119 -11.02 9.27 -17.71
N GLU A 120 -11.95 8.45 -18.16
CA GLU A 120 -13.08 7.98 -17.37
C GLU A 120 -12.80 6.66 -16.65
N ARG A 121 -11.81 5.90 -17.14
CA ARG A 121 -11.35 4.63 -16.55
C ARG A 121 -10.99 4.81 -15.08
N TYR A 122 -11.35 3.81 -14.29
CA TYR A 122 -11.08 3.81 -12.85
C TYR A 122 -9.58 3.95 -12.55
N ILE A 123 -8.74 3.24 -13.30
CA ILE A 123 -7.29 3.21 -13.08
C ILE A 123 -6.64 4.59 -13.27
N THR A 124 -7.19 5.42 -14.15
CA THR A 124 -6.74 6.79 -14.39
C THR A 124 -7.02 7.66 -13.18
N LYS A 125 -8.27 7.61 -12.69
CA LYS A 125 -8.69 8.36 -11.49
C LYS A 125 -7.90 7.94 -10.26
N ALA A 126 -7.65 6.64 -10.10
CA ALA A 126 -6.82 6.10 -9.03
C ALA A 126 -5.39 6.62 -9.10
N ASN A 127 -4.74 6.56 -10.27
CA ASN A 127 -3.39 7.08 -10.46
C ASN A 127 -3.30 8.58 -10.18
N VAL A 128 -4.25 9.38 -10.67
CA VAL A 128 -4.24 10.84 -10.43
C VAL A 128 -4.38 11.14 -8.93
N TRP A 129 -5.33 10.49 -8.26
CA TRP A 129 -5.54 10.67 -6.83
C TRP A 129 -4.30 10.27 -6.02
N VAL A 130 -3.73 9.10 -6.32
CA VAL A 130 -2.55 8.59 -5.63
C VAL A 130 -1.32 9.45 -5.92
N ALA A 131 -1.14 9.97 -7.14
CA ALA A 131 -0.04 10.86 -7.48
C ALA A 131 -0.11 12.16 -6.67
N ILE A 132 -1.30 12.77 -6.56
CA ILE A 132 -1.52 13.97 -5.73
C ILE A 132 -1.19 13.67 -4.27
N PHE A 133 -1.75 12.58 -3.72
CA PHE A 133 -1.55 12.23 -2.32
C PHE A 133 -0.09 11.86 -2.00
N SER A 134 0.56 11.10 -2.89
CA SER A 134 1.99 10.77 -2.80
C SER A 134 2.86 12.02 -2.83
N PHE A 135 2.58 12.95 -3.74
CA PHE A 135 3.31 14.21 -3.82
C PHE A 135 3.14 15.04 -2.56
N ILE A 136 1.90 15.21 -2.07
CA ILE A 136 1.65 16.00 -0.86
C ILE A 136 2.35 15.39 0.35
N GLY A 137 2.24 14.07 0.51
CA GLY A 137 2.88 13.33 1.61
C GLY A 137 4.39 13.50 1.61
N ASN A 138 5.03 13.30 0.45
CA ASN A 138 6.47 13.39 0.34
C ASN A 138 6.98 14.84 0.45
N TYR A 139 6.29 15.81 -0.17
CA TYR A 139 6.77 17.18 -0.25
C TYR A 139 6.54 17.95 1.06
N TRP A 140 5.38 17.81 1.72
CA TRP A 140 5.06 18.55 2.94
C TRP A 140 5.21 17.72 4.22
N TYR A 141 4.67 16.49 4.24
CA TYR A 141 4.58 15.74 5.50
C TYR A 141 5.89 15.06 5.90
N THR A 142 6.77 14.72 4.96
CA THR A 142 8.05 14.08 5.28
C THR A 142 8.94 14.93 6.22
N HIS A 143 8.84 16.26 6.14
CA HIS A 143 9.56 17.18 7.04
C HIS A 143 9.14 17.05 8.50
N TYR A 144 7.89 16.62 8.76
CA TYR A 144 7.45 16.33 10.11
C TYR A 144 8.24 15.16 10.71
N PHE A 145 8.42 14.07 9.96
CA PHE A 145 9.24 12.93 10.38
C PHE A 145 10.70 13.33 10.63
N TYR A 146 11.27 14.18 9.77
CA TYR A 146 12.66 14.64 9.96
C TYR A 146 12.82 15.48 11.23
N ARG A 147 11.81 16.27 11.60
CA ARG A 147 11.85 17.12 12.79
C ARG A 147 11.56 16.34 14.07
N VAL A 148 10.57 15.45 14.04
CA VAL A 148 10.07 14.72 15.21
C VAL A 148 10.87 13.45 15.47
N LEU A 149 11.04 12.60 14.46
CA LEU A 149 11.74 11.31 14.59
C LEU A 149 13.25 11.43 14.38
N LYS A 150 13.73 12.60 13.92
CA LYS A 150 15.15 12.83 13.55
C LYS A 150 15.69 11.86 12.47
N ALA A 151 14.81 11.13 11.79
CA ALA A 151 15.17 10.29 10.66
C ALA A 151 15.57 11.15 9.47
N LYS A 152 16.66 10.81 8.77
CA LYS A 152 17.06 11.44 7.51
C LYS A 152 17.52 10.36 6.54
N TYR A 153 17.16 10.50 5.26
CA TYR A 153 17.72 9.63 4.22
C TYR A 153 19.17 10.05 3.94
N THR A 154 20.10 9.11 4.11
CA THR A 154 21.55 9.33 3.97
C THR A 154 22.12 8.83 2.63
N PHE A 155 21.36 8.03 1.88
CA PHE A 155 21.80 7.50 0.60
C PHE A 155 21.85 8.57 -0.50
N GLU A 156 22.69 8.33 -1.50
CA GLU A 156 22.86 9.20 -2.66
C GLU A 156 21.63 9.13 -3.56
N ALA A 157 21.02 10.28 -3.86
CA ALA A 157 19.84 10.34 -4.70
C ALA A 157 19.65 11.72 -5.32
N TYR A 158 18.96 11.76 -6.45
CA TYR A 158 18.30 12.98 -6.92
C TYR A 158 17.21 13.37 -5.92
N ARG A 159 17.22 14.62 -5.46
CA ARG A 159 16.34 15.09 -4.37
C ARG A 159 15.44 16.23 -4.81
N LEU A 160 14.24 16.24 -4.24
CA LEU A 160 13.30 17.34 -4.30
C LEU A 160 12.85 17.66 -2.88
N ASN A 161 13.12 18.88 -2.43
CA ASN A 161 12.81 19.33 -1.07
C ASN A 161 13.44 18.41 0.01
N ASP A 162 14.72 18.09 -0.16
CA ASP A 162 15.52 17.14 0.64
C ASP A 162 15.07 15.68 0.66
N VAL A 163 13.96 15.36 -0.01
CA VAL A 163 13.45 13.99 -0.13
C VAL A 163 13.95 13.36 -1.44
N PRO A 164 14.55 12.15 -1.40
CA PRO A 164 14.90 11.41 -2.59
C PRO A 164 13.71 11.21 -3.55
N LEU A 165 13.88 11.58 -4.82
CA LEU A 165 12.85 11.48 -5.86
C LEU A 165 12.37 10.04 -6.08
N CYS A 166 13.26 9.05 -5.93
CA CYS A 166 12.88 7.64 -5.99
C CYS A 166 11.79 7.27 -4.99
N LEU A 167 11.73 7.94 -3.82
CA LEU A 167 10.71 7.68 -2.81
C LEU A 167 9.35 8.24 -3.20
N TYR A 168 9.27 9.33 -3.97
CA TYR A 168 7.99 9.79 -4.54
C TYR A 168 7.41 8.73 -5.48
N LEU A 169 8.27 8.12 -6.30
CA LEU A 169 7.90 7.05 -7.23
C LEU A 169 7.52 5.77 -6.50
N MET A 170 8.35 5.33 -5.53
CA MET A 170 8.02 4.16 -4.73
C MET A 170 6.71 4.36 -3.95
N THR A 171 6.52 5.52 -3.32
CA THR A 171 5.28 5.85 -2.59
C THR A 171 4.06 5.72 -3.49
N HIS A 172 4.15 6.12 -4.77
CA HIS A 172 3.07 5.91 -5.74
C HIS A 172 2.72 4.42 -5.89
N ALA A 173 3.72 3.55 -6.07
CA ALA A 173 3.51 2.11 -6.19
C ALA A 173 2.91 1.49 -4.91
N TYR A 174 3.44 1.86 -3.73
CA TYR A 174 2.90 1.44 -2.44
C TYR A 174 1.45 1.89 -2.25
N PHE A 175 1.13 3.15 -2.53
CA PHE A 175 -0.22 3.67 -2.35
C PHE A 175 -1.22 3.10 -3.35
N MET A 176 -0.79 2.79 -4.58
CA MET A 176 -1.63 2.05 -5.53
C MET A 176 -1.96 0.65 -5.01
N PHE A 177 -0.97 -0.04 -4.42
CA PHE A 177 -1.18 -1.34 -3.77
C PHE A 177 -2.13 -1.22 -2.57
N TYR A 178 -1.89 -0.31 -1.63
CA TYR A 178 -2.74 -0.10 -0.46
C TYR A 178 -4.16 0.29 -0.83
N HIS A 179 -4.33 1.14 -1.85
CA HIS A 179 -5.63 1.53 -2.36
C HIS A 179 -6.41 0.31 -2.88
N ALA A 180 -5.78 -0.53 -3.71
CA ALA A 180 -6.44 -1.72 -4.25
C ALA A 180 -6.70 -2.78 -3.16
N LEU A 181 -5.73 -3.04 -2.30
CA LEU A 181 -5.83 -4.01 -1.21
C LEU A 181 -6.93 -3.62 -0.21
N SER A 182 -6.97 -2.38 0.24
CA SER A 182 -7.98 -1.88 1.18
C SER A 182 -9.38 -1.99 0.60
N ASN A 183 -9.57 -1.58 -0.66
CA ASN A 183 -10.86 -1.74 -1.34
C ASN A 183 -11.28 -3.21 -1.45
N TRP A 184 -10.33 -4.10 -1.73
CA TRP A 184 -10.60 -5.54 -1.79
C TRP A 184 -10.99 -6.11 -0.43
N VAL A 185 -10.23 -5.83 0.64
CA VAL A 185 -10.52 -6.30 2.01
C VAL A 185 -11.87 -5.79 2.51
N ILE A 186 -12.16 -4.49 2.35
CA ILE A 186 -13.44 -3.92 2.79
C ILE A 186 -14.61 -4.59 2.05
N ARG A 187 -14.50 -4.80 0.74
CA ARG A 187 -15.55 -5.52 0.00
C ARG A 187 -15.63 -6.99 0.38
N LEU A 188 -14.51 -7.64 0.67
CA LEU A 188 -14.51 -9.03 1.13
C LEU A 188 -15.35 -9.17 2.41
N ILE A 189 -15.18 -8.26 3.36
CA ILE A 189 -15.98 -8.19 4.59
C ILE A 189 -17.47 -8.00 4.25
N ARG A 190 -17.78 -7.00 3.42
CA ARG A 190 -19.17 -6.66 3.05
C ARG A 190 -19.87 -7.76 2.26
N ASP A 191 -19.15 -8.49 1.42
CA ASP A 191 -19.69 -9.61 0.65
C ASP A 191 -19.85 -10.88 1.51
N THR A 192 -18.96 -11.11 2.48
CA THR A 192 -18.92 -12.33 3.29
C THR A 192 -19.91 -12.31 4.45
N TYR A 193 -20.09 -11.16 5.10
CA TYR A 193 -20.85 -11.05 6.34
C TYR A 193 -22.15 -10.25 6.17
N LYS A 194 -23.18 -10.68 6.90
CA LYS A 194 -24.50 -10.04 6.92
C LYS A 194 -24.37 -8.60 7.44
N GLU A 195 -25.21 -7.72 6.91
CA GLU A 195 -25.32 -6.35 7.40
C GLU A 195 -25.93 -6.29 8.80
N ASP A 196 -25.06 -6.16 9.80
CA ASP A 196 -25.41 -5.95 11.19
C ASP A 196 -24.38 -5.03 11.90
N ALA A 197 -24.62 -4.74 13.18
CA ALA A 197 -23.72 -3.91 13.98
C ALA A 197 -22.33 -4.55 14.16
N CYS A 198 -22.27 -5.87 14.34
CA CYS A 198 -21.01 -6.60 14.52
C CYS A 198 -20.12 -6.49 13.27
N ARG A 199 -20.69 -6.63 12.06
CA ARG A 199 -19.97 -6.40 10.81
C ARG A 199 -19.41 -4.99 10.72
N ARG A 200 -20.19 -3.96 11.09
CA ARG A 200 -19.73 -2.56 11.04
C ARG A 200 -18.55 -2.32 11.97
N VAL A 201 -18.63 -2.81 13.21
CA VAL A 201 -17.53 -2.72 14.18
C VAL A 201 -16.29 -3.46 13.66
N PHE A 202 -16.46 -4.66 13.10
CA PHE A 202 -15.36 -5.43 12.52
C PHE A 202 -14.72 -4.74 11.31
N GLU A 203 -15.52 -4.15 10.43
CA GLU A 203 -15.04 -3.38 9.29
C GLU A 203 -14.20 -2.18 9.76
N TRP A 204 -14.68 -1.42 10.76
CA TRP A 204 -13.92 -0.30 11.33
C TRP A 204 -12.63 -0.75 12.02
N ALA A 205 -12.68 -1.82 12.82
CA ALA A 205 -11.50 -2.40 13.44
C ALA A 205 -10.46 -2.82 12.40
N THR A 206 -10.92 -3.40 11.28
CA THR A 206 -10.04 -3.76 10.16
C THR A 206 -9.45 -2.52 9.49
N ILE A 207 -10.24 -1.46 9.26
CA ILE A 207 -9.74 -0.20 8.68
C ILE A 207 -8.68 0.43 9.60
N VAL A 208 -8.90 0.45 10.91
CA VAL A 208 -7.94 0.96 11.89
C VAL A 208 -6.65 0.13 11.87
N ALA A 209 -6.78 -1.19 11.89
CA ALA A 209 -5.64 -2.11 11.82
C ALA A 209 -4.82 -1.93 10.55
N MET A 210 -5.50 -1.83 9.39
CA MET A 210 -4.83 -1.58 8.11
C MET A 210 -4.16 -0.21 8.08
N SER A 211 -4.85 0.84 8.54
CA SER A 211 -4.29 2.19 8.61
C SER A 211 -3.00 2.23 9.44
N TYR A 212 -2.99 1.55 10.59
CA TYR A 212 -1.80 1.44 11.44
C TYR A 212 -0.67 0.65 10.76
N ALA A 213 -0.99 -0.46 10.10
CA ALA A 213 0.02 -1.29 9.43
C ALA A 213 0.66 -0.62 8.19
N THR A 214 -0.01 0.38 7.61
CA THR A 214 0.45 1.10 6.41
C THR A 214 0.97 2.51 6.67
N ALA A 215 0.86 2.99 7.92
CA ALA A 215 1.37 4.29 8.36
C ALA A 215 2.85 4.21 8.71
#